data_AF-A0A3D4Q0W6-F1
#
_entry.id   AF-A0A3D4Q0W6-F1
#
_cell.length_a   1.000
_cell.length_b   1.000
_cell.length_c   1.000
_cell.angle_alpha   90.00
_cell.angle_beta   90.00
_cell.angle_gamma   90.00
#
_symmetry.space_group_name_H-M   'P 1'
#
loop_
_entity.id
_entity.type
_entity.pdbx_description
1 polymer ?
#
loop_
_entity_poly.entity_id
_entity_poly.type
_entity_poly.pdbx_seq_one_letter_code
_entity_poly.pdbx_strand_id
1 'polypeptide(L)'
;MKLEFLFTGTSAMPEGRIVHSTSDTYGNILVVDYPRYRVLSFDSIYEQSGFYLEKTYALVHEYTRIMMLVLGFMEPRHTTLLGLGGGSLLRSLHHYLSHCDFHVVELRPKVYEIAKEYFDIPDDERVWVSIEDAELQMKSSKDASTDIIFADMYDAYHMSPMQGQKQFVQECWRTLSKSGWLVIIIACLIQTLHFLNA
;
A
#
# COMPACT_ATOMS: atom_id res chain seq x y z
N MET A 1 28.24 26.91 27.20
CA MET A 1 28.88 25.91 26.32
C MET A 1 27.79 25.31 25.45
N LYS A 2 27.63 25.82 24.21
CA LYS A 2 26.64 25.34 23.24
C LYS A 2 27.15 24.00 22.69
N LEU A 3 26.35 22.94 22.76
CA LEU A 3 26.62 21.71 22.02
C LEU A 3 26.08 21.89 20.60
N GLU A 4 26.99 22.14 19.66
CA GLU A 4 26.73 21.97 18.24
C GLU A 4 26.81 20.47 17.92
N PHE A 5 25.70 19.87 17.50
CA PHE A 5 25.70 18.54 16.92
C PHE A 5 26.31 18.64 15.51
N LEU A 6 27.55 18.16 15.39
CA LEU A 6 28.21 17.88 14.11
C LEU A 6 27.47 16.74 13.41
N PHE A 7 26.59 17.08 12.48
CA PHE A 7 26.18 16.16 11.41
C PHE A 7 27.32 16.06 10.39
N THR A 8 28.34 15.26 10.70
CA THR A 8 29.30 14.78 9.70
C THR A 8 29.09 13.29 9.51
N GLY A 9 28.16 12.97 8.61
CA GLY A 9 27.82 11.61 8.23
C GLY A 9 26.84 11.62 7.06
N THR A 10 27.25 12.18 5.93
CA THR A 10 26.61 11.91 4.64
C THR A 10 26.79 10.42 4.32
N SER A 11 25.88 9.56 4.79
CA SER A 11 25.66 8.29 4.11
C SER A 11 25.00 8.66 2.79
N ALA A 12 25.79 8.77 1.72
CA ALA A 12 25.25 8.85 0.38
C ALA A 12 24.35 7.62 0.20
N MET A 13 23.03 7.83 0.17
CA MET A 13 22.14 6.84 -0.43
C MET A 13 22.74 6.55 -1.81
N PRO A 14 22.94 5.27 -2.20
CA PRO A 14 23.45 4.96 -3.53
C PRO A 14 22.59 5.70 -4.55
N GLU A 15 23.19 6.37 -5.55
CA GLU A 15 22.41 7.01 -6.61
C GLU A 15 21.52 5.95 -7.27
N GLY A 16 20.22 6.05 -7.03
CA GLY A 16 19.24 5.15 -7.62
C GLY A 16 19.20 5.38 -9.13
N ARG A 17 19.17 4.29 -9.90
CA ARG A 17 19.05 4.38 -11.37
C ARG A 17 17.57 4.36 -11.75
N ILE A 18 17.10 5.43 -12.38
CA ILE A 18 15.76 5.45 -12.99
C ILE A 18 15.74 4.44 -14.15
N VAL A 19 14.90 3.41 -14.04
CA VAL A 19 14.72 2.37 -15.07
C VAL A 19 13.44 2.54 -15.87
N HIS A 20 12.46 3.27 -15.32
CA HIS A 20 11.25 3.66 -16.03
C HIS A 20 10.78 5.03 -15.54
N SER A 21 10.22 5.82 -16.44
CA SER A 21 9.63 7.12 -16.14
C SER A 21 8.42 7.36 -17.05
N THR A 22 7.28 7.65 -16.44
CA THR A 22 6.05 8.05 -17.14
C THR A 22 5.29 9.06 -16.28
N SER A 23 4.16 9.55 -16.78
CA SER A 23 3.28 10.43 -16.02
C SER A 23 1.83 10.24 -16.43
N ASP A 24 0.91 10.56 -15.54
CA ASP A 24 -0.52 10.67 -15.83
C ASP A 24 -1.06 11.99 -15.25
N THR A 25 -2.39 12.11 -15.17
CA THR A 25 -3.07 13.30 -14.63
C THR A 25 -2.75 13.59 -13.16
N TYR A 26 -2.21 12.62 -12.41
CA TYR A 26 -1.84 12.74 -11.00
C TYR A 26 -0.34 13.04 -10.79
N GLY A 27 0.45 13.07 -11.89
CA GLY A 27 1.86 13.43 -11.85
C GLY A 27 2.78 12.31 -12.35
N ASN A 28 4.06 12.43 -12.01
CA ASN A 28 5.10 11.51 -12.45
C ASN A 28 4.99 10.15 -11.75
N ILE A 29 5.46 9.11 -12.43
CA ILE A 29 5.66 7.77 -11.88
C ILE A 29 7.03 7.30 -12.33
N LEU A 30 7.89 7.04 -11.37
CA LEU A 30 9.27 6.60 -11.56
C LEU A 30 9.45 5.20 -10.99
N VAL A 31 10.21 4.39 -11.71
CA VAL A 31 10.77 3.13 -11.18
C VAL A 31 12.26 3.34 -11.02
N VAL A 32 12.75 3.17 -9.80
CA VAL A 32 14.15 3.41 -9.44
C VAL A 32 14.76 2.13 -8.88
N ASP A 33 15.87 1.70 -9.47
CA ASP A 33 16.65 0.57 -8.98
C ASP A 33 17.77 1.04 -8.05
N TYR A 34 17.81 0.46 -6.86
CA TYR A 34 18.96 0.45 -5.96
C TYR A 34 19.62 -0.94 -5.99
N PRO A 35 20.84 -1.11 -5.43
CA PRO A 35 21.55 -2.39 -5.51
C PRO A 35 20.78 -3.61 -4.97
N ARG A 36 19.84 -3.43 -4.03
CA ARG A 36 19.12 -4.54 -3.38
C ARG A 36 17.60 -4.48 -3.50
N TYR A 37 17.05 -3.34 -3.88
CA TYR A 37 15.62 -3.14 -3.93
C TYR A 37 15.26 -2.13 -5.01
N ARG A 38 14.03 -2.25 -5.51
CA ARG A 38 13.41 -1.36 -6.48
C ARG A 38 12.32 -0.56 -5.79
N VAL A 39 12.14 0.68 -6.20
CA VAL A 39 11.14 1.59 -5.64
C VAL A 39 10.26 2.16 -6.73
N LEU A 40 8.95 2.23 -6.45
CA LEU A 40 8.03 3.09 -7.15
C LEU A 40 7.99 4.43 -6.42
N SER A 41 8.16 5.54 -7.16
CA SER A 41 8.10 6.89 -6.62
C SER A 41 7.23 7.78 -7.50
N PHE A 42 6.56 8.76 -6.89
CA PHE A 42 5.83 9.80 -7.62
C PHE A 42 6.64 11.09 -7.76
N ASP A 43 7.97 10.96 -7.91
CA ASP A 43 8.90 12.08 -8.03
C ASP A 43 8.82 13.05 -6.83
N SER A 44 8.69 12.46 -5.65
CA SER A 44 8.66 13.17 -4.37
C SER A 44 9.78 12.68 -3.44
N ILE A 45 9.94 13.36 -2.31
CA ILE A 45 10.91 12.96 -1.28
C ILE A 45 10.55 11.64 -0.58
N TYR A 46 9.35 11.11 -0.84
CA TYR A 46 8.84 9.87 -0.23
C TYR A 46 8.84 8.73 -1.24
N GLU A 47 9.39 7.60 -0.84
CA GLU A 47 9.22 6.33 -1.56
C GLU A 47 7.77 5.86 -1.38
N GLN A 48 7.06 5.53 -2.47
CA GLN A 48 5.69 5.03 -2.37
C GLN A 48 5.68 3.56 -1.98
N SER A 49 6.51 2.75 -2.63
CA SER A 49 6.56 1.31 -2.37
C SER A 49 7.88 0.71 -2.79
N GLY A 50 8.37 -0.24 -1.99
CA GLY A 50 9.63 -0.94 -2.20
C GLY A 50 9.45 -2.43 -2.51
N PHE A 51 10.40 -2.97 -3.25
CA PHE A 51 10.47 -4.36 -3.70
C PHE A 51 11.89 -4.89 -3.59
N TYR A 52 12.13 -5.85 -2.69
CA TYR A 52 13.42 -6.54 -2.62
C TYR A 52 13.58 -7.46 -3.82
N LEU A 53 14.71 -7.36 -4.52
CA LEU A 53 14.97 -8.13 -5.74
C LEU A 53 15.17 -9.62 -5.46
N GLU A 54 15.75 -9.98 -4.31
CA GLU A 54 16.04 -11.37 -3.93
C GLU A 54 14.89 -12.04 -3.14
N LYS A 55 14.02 -11.24 -2.51
CA LYS A 55 12.96 -11.73 -1.62
C LYS A 55 11.69 -10.91 -1.86
N THR A 56 11.06 -11.17 -3.00
CA THR A 56 9.98 -10.36 -3.59
C THR A 56 8.74 -10.18 -2.70
N TYR A 57 8.45 -11.19 -1.85
CA TYR A 57 7.36 -11.16 -0.88
C TYR A 57 7.68 -10.40 0.41
N ALA A 58 8.95 -10.09 0.69
CA ALA A 58 9.32 -9.35 1.89
C ALA A 58 9.02 -7.86 1.75
N LEU A 59 8.48 -7.30 2.82
CA LEU A 59 8.09 -5.89 2.90
C LEU A 59 9.30 -5.01 3.21
N VAL A 60 9.56 -4.01 2.35
CA VAL A 60 10.66 -3.04 2.51
C VAL A 60 10.36 -2.05 3.63
N HIS A 61 9.17 -1.46 3.64
CA HIS A 61 8.81 -0.40 4.58
C HIS A 61 8.24 -0.94 5.90
N GLU A 62 8.64 -0.36 7.02
CA GLU A 62 8.21 -0.79 8.36
C GLU A 62 6.70 -0.67 8.56
N TYR A 63 6.08 0.38 8.02
CA TYR A 63 4.63 0.58 8.16
C TYR A 63 3.84 -0.58 7.54
N THR A 64 4.24 -1.09 6.36
CA THR A 64 3.55 -2.22 5.73
C THR A 64 3.69 -3.49 6.58
N ARG A 65 4.84 -3.68 7.25
CA ARG A 65 5.04 -4.80 8.18
C ARG A 65 4.14 -4.69 9.41
N ILE A 66 3.92 -3.48 9.89
CA ILE A 66 3.01 -3.18 10.99
C ILE A 66 1.55 -3.47 10.57
N MET A 67 1.15 -3.12 9.35
CA MET A 67 -0.20 -3.45 8.84
C MET A 67 -0.48 -4.96 8.86
N MET A 68 0.53 -5.79 8.57
CA MET A 68 0.41 -7.26 8.59
C MET A 68 0.10 -7.83 9.99
N LEU A 69 0.26 -7.06 11.08
CA LEU A 69 -0.01 -7.54 12.44
C LEU A 69 -1.46 -7.97 12.64
N VAL A 70 -2.39 -7.48 11.82
CA VAL A 70 -3.80 -7.91 11.81
C VAL A 70 -3.94 -9.43 11.66
N LEU A 71 -3.01 -10.09 10.95
CA LEU A 71 -3.01 -11.54 10.75
C LEU A 71 -2.70 -12.34 12.03
N GLY A 72 -2.22 -11.67 13.08
CA GLY A 72 -2.09 -12.28 14.41
C GLY A 72 -3.44 -12.44 15.13
N PHE A 73 -4.48 -11.75 14.66
CA PHE A 73 -5.82 -11.76 15.27
C PHE A 73 -6.85 -12.55 14.47
N MET A 74 -6.60 -12.76 13.17
CA MET A 74 -7.49 -13.53 12.31
C MET A 74 -6.78 -14.11 11.08
N GLU A 75 -7.38 -15.14 10.48
CA GLU A 75 -7.02 -15.67 9.17
C GLU A 75 -8.13 -15.34 8.16
N PRO A 76 -7.93 -14.36 7.27
CA PRO A 76 -8.98 -13.93 6.34
C PRO A 76 -9.13 -14.90 5.17
N ARG A 77 -10.36 -15.03 4.67
CA ARG A 77 -10.64 -15.70 3.38
C ARG A 77 -10.75 -14.72 2.23
N HIS A 78 -10.97 -13.45 2.53
CA HIS A 78 -11.07 -12.40 1.53
C HIS A 78 -10.52 -11.09 2.07
N THR A 79 -9.63 -10.44 1.34
CA THR A 79 -9.10 -9.12 1.70
C THR A 79 -9.29 -8.12 0.57
N THR A 80 -9.47 -6.86 0.95
CA THR A 80 -9.58 -5.74 0.03
C THR A 80 -8.45 -4.75 0.32
N LEU A 81 -7.64 -4.46 -0.68
CA LEU A 81 -6.56 -3.48 -0.63
C LEU A 81 -7.00 -2.23 -1.39
N LEU A 82 -7.05 -1.10 -0.71
CA LEU A 82 -7.33 0.20 -1.30
C LEU A 82 -5.99 0.91 -1.49
N GLY A 83 -5.59 1.02 -2.75
CA GLY A 83 -4.22 1.34 -3.16
C GLY A 83 -3.43 0.08 -3.49
N LEU A 84 -2.84 0.04 -4.68
CA LEU A 84 -1.87 -1.00 -5.08
C LEU A 84 -0.44 -0.51 -4.84
N GLY A 85 -0.13 0.70 -5.29
CA GLY A 85 1.24 1.18 -5.43
C GLY A 85 2.06 0.20 -6.27
N GLY A 86 3.24 -0.16 -5.80
CA GLY A 86 4.08 -1.21 -6.37
C GLY A 86 3.66 -2.62 -5.93
N GLY A 87 2.54 -2.82 -5.24
CA GLY A 87 1.97 -4.14 -4.91
C GLY A 87 2.58 -4.88 -3.73
N SER A 88 3.28 -4.18 -2.82
CA SER A 88 4.03 -4.83 -1.72
C SER A 88 3.15 -5.58 -0.73
N LEU A 89 2.02 -4.98 -0.31
CA LEU A 89 1.05 -5.67 0.54
C LEU A 89 0.43 -6.87 -0.19
N LEU A 90 -0.01 -6.69 -1.45
CA LEU A 90 -0.59 -7.76 -2.26
C LEU A 90 0.37 -8.97 -2.34
N ARG A 91 1.62 -8.77 -2.76
CA ARG A 91 2.61 -9.85 -2.86
C ARG A 91 2.83 -10.57 -1.52
N SER A 92 3.01 -9.80 -0.45
CA SER A 92 3.26 -10.35 0.88
C SER A 92 2.07 -11.18 1.37
N LEU A 93 0.85 -10.62 1.29
CA LEU A 93 -0.37 -11.30 1.69
C LEU A 93 -0.62 -12.56 0.85
N HIS A 94 -0.50 -12.45 -0.48
CA HIS A 94 -0.66 -13.59 -1.39
C HIS A 94 0.33 -14.72 -1.10
N HIS A 95 1.56 -14.41 -0.72
CA HIS A 95 2.57 -15.40 -0.36
C HIS A 95 2.22 -16.16 0.93
N TYR A 96 1.73 -15.46 1.97
CA TYR A 96 1.46 -16.06 3.28
C TYR A 96 0.05 -16.64 3.42
N LEU A 97 -0.93 -16.19 2.62
CA LEU A 97 -2.33 -16.60 2.71
C LEU A 97 -2.73 -17.37 1.44
N SER A 98 -2.53 -18.68 1.46
CA SER A 98 -2.80 -19.58 0.32
C SER A 98 -4.28 -19.82 0.03
N HIS A 99 -5.17 -19.47 0.97
CA HIS A 99 -6.61 -19.70 0.90
C HIS A 99 -7.43 -18.40 1.00
N CYS A 100 -6.81 -17.28 0.64
CA CYS A 100 -7.43 -15.97 0.64
C CYS A 100 -7.56 -15.43 -0.79
N ASP A 101 -8.69 -14.78 -1.06
CA ASP A 101 -8.94 -13.95 -2.24
C ASP A 101 -8.56 -12.49 -1.97
N PHE A 102 -8.16 -11.75 -3.02
CA PHE A 102 -7.60 -10.40 -2.92
C PHE A 102 -8.24 -9.44 -3.91
N HIS A 103 -8.99 -8.46 -3.40
CA HIS A 103 -9.35 -7.27 -4.18
C HIS A 103 -8.20 -6.31 -4.10
N VAL A 104 -7.76 -5.77 -5.22
CA VAL A 104 -7.04 -4.49 -5.18
C VAL A 104 -7.83 -3.44 -5.93
N VAL A 105 -7.96 -2.27 -5.31
CA VAL A 105 -8.60 -1.09 -5.89
C VAL A 105 -7.51 -0.06 -6.09
N GLU A 106 -7.16 0.20 -7.35
CA GLU A 106 -6.13 1.16 -7.71
C GLU A 106 -6.74 2.30 -8.53
N LEU A 107 -6.45 3.54 -8.16
CA LEU A 107 -6.99 4.70 -8.84
C LEU A 107 -6.32 4.92 -10.21
N ARG A 108 -5.01 4.65 -10.31
CA ARG A 108 -4.18 5.03 -11.44
C ARG A 108 -3.89 3.81 -12.33
N PRO A 109 -4.48 3.71 -13.55
CA PRO A 109 -4.22 2.58 -14.45
C PRO A 109 -2.72 2.37 -14.72
N LYS A 110 -1.95 3.47 -14.87
CA LYS A 110 -0.50 3.40 -15.08
C LYS A 110 0.28 2.82 -13.91
N VAL A 111 -0.20 3.01 -12.67
CA VAL A 111 0.43 2.39 -11.49
C VAL A 111 0.24 0.88 -11.55
N TYR A 112 -0.94 0.40 -11.93
CA TYR A 112 -1.18 -1.03 -12.14
C TYR A 112 -0.31 -1.63 -13.25
N GLU A 113 -0.21 -0.96 -14.39
CA GLU A 113 0.68 -1.39 -15.49
C GLU A 113 2.13 -1.51 -15.03
N ILE A 114 2.64 -0.51 -14.32
CA ILE A 114 4.00 -0.50 -13.77
C ILE A 114 4.19 -1.60 -12.73
N ALA A 115 3.21 -1.81 -11.85
CA ALA A 115 3.27 -2.86 -10.83
C ALA A 115 3.39 -4.25 -11.48
N LYS A 116 2.66 -4.51 -12.56
CA LYS A 116 2.78 -5.74 -13.36
C LYS A 116 4.15 -5.88 -14.02
N GLU A 117 4.65 -4.83 -14.65
CA GLU A 117 5.88 -4.90 -15.45
C GLU A 117 7.15 -4.93 -14.58
N TYR A 118 7.17 -4.19 -13.47
CA TYR A 118 8.40 -3.94 -12.70
C TYR A 118 8.42 -4.51 -11.29
N PHE A 119 7.27 -4.93 -10.72
CA PHE A 119 7.17 -5.27 -9.30
C PHE A 119 6.61 -6.67 -9.00
N ASP A 120 6.54 -7.55 -10.00
CA ASP A 120 6.25 -8.99 -9.81
C ASP A 120 4.97 -9.24 -8.98
N ILE A 121 3.91 -8.47 -9.26
CA ILE A 121 2.62 -8.72 -8.60
C ILE A 121 2.03 -10.05 -9.07
N PRO A 122 1.37 -10.81 -8.19
CA PRO A 122 0.83 -12.13 -8.54
C PRO A 122 -0.21 -12.06 -9.66
N ASP A 123 -0.08 -12.98 -10.62
CA ASP A 123 -1.07 -13.26 -11.66
C ASP A 123 -1.72 -14.62 -11.33
N ASP A 124 -2.72 -14.58 -10.46
CA ASP A 124 -3.39 -15.74 -9.84
C ASP A 124 -4.91 -15.49 -9.84
N GLU A 125 -5.72 -16.53 -9.98
CA GLU A 125 -7.19 -16.41 -10.04
C GLU A 125 -7.81 -15.83 -8.76
N ARG A 126 -7.08 -15.90 -7.63
CA ARG A 126 -7.47 -15.32 -6.35
C ARG A 126 -7.28 -13.80 -6.29
N VAL A 127 -6.62 -13.21 -7.28
CA VAL A 127 -6.31 -11.77 -7.31
C VAL A 127 -7.14 -11.09 -8.39
N TRP A 128 -7.94 -10.10 -8.00
CA TRP A 128 -8.61 -9.23 -8.96
C TRP A 128 -8.32 -7.76 -8.67
N VAL A 129 -8.08 -7.00 -9.74
CA VAL A 129 -7.75 -5.57 -9.65
C VAL A 129 -8.84 -4.75 -10.34
N SER A 130 -9.42 -3.80 -9.61
CA SER A 130 -10.34 -2.80 -10.13
C SER A 130 -9.61 -1.47 -10.27
N ILE A 131 -9.70 -0.87 -11.47
CA ILE A 131 -9.20 0.49 -11.69
C ILE A 131 -10.36 1.47 -11.45
N GLU A 132 -10.45 1.99 -10.23
CA GLU A 132 -11.60 2.76 -9.74
C GLU A 132 -11.17 3.65 -8.55
N ASP A 133 -11.94 4.70 -8.28
CA ASP A 133 -11.86 5.42 -7.01
C ASP A 133 -12.32 4.53 -5.83
N ALA A 134 -11.52 4.49 -4.77
CA ALA A 134 -11.78 3.62 -3.63
C ALA A 134 -13.06 3.97 -2.86
N GLU A 135 -13.49 5.24 -2.81
CA GLU A 135 -14.75 5.61 -2.17
C GLU A 135 -15.93 5.14 -3.02
N LEU A 136 -15.87 5.28 -4.35
CA LEU A 136 -16.89 4.73 -5.24
C LEU A 136 -16.95 3.20 -5.13
N GLN A 137 -15.80 2.55 -5.06
CA GLN A 137 -15.72 1.10 -4.87
C GLN A 137 -16.32 0.68 -3.53
N MET A 138 -16.01 1.37 -2.42
CA MET A 138 -16.61 1.04 -1.11
C MET A 138 -18.12 1.26 -1.09
N LYS A 139 -18.62 2.36 -1.67
CA LYS A 139 -20.07 2.62 -1.78
C LYS A 139 -20.83 1.56 -2.58
N SER A 140 -20.20 0.98 -3.60
CA SER A 140 -20.81 -0.05 -4.46
C SER A 140 -20.60 -1.48 -3.98
N SER A 141 -19.67 -1.69 -3.03
CA SER A 141 -19.38 -3.01 -2.47
C SER A 141 -20.55 -3.56 -1.65
N LYS A 142 -20.70 -4.88 -1.63
CA LYS A 142 -21.76 -5.55 -0.85
C LYS A 142 -21.44 -5.50 0.64
N ASP A 143 -22.48 -5.52 1.45
CA ASP A 143 -22.34 -5.64 2.91
C ASP A 143 -21.62 -6.95 3.25
N ALA A 144 -20.74 -6.90 4.26
CA ALA A 144 -20.02 -8.05 4.79
C ALA A 144 -19.31 -8.93 3.73
N SER A 145 -18.76 -8.31 2.68
CA SER A 145 -18.11 -9.01 1.58
C SER A 145 -16.61 -9.20 1.74
N THR A 146 -15.97 -8.61 2.75
CA THR A 146 -14.51 -8.71 2.95
C THR A 146 -14.16 -8.88 4.43
N ASP A 147 -13.12 -9.65 4.73
CA ASP A 147 -12.67 -9.89 6.09
C ASP A 147 -11.67 -8.82 6.56
N ILE A 148 -10.81 -8.33 5.68
CA ILE A 148 -9.87 -7.25 6.03
C ILE A 148 -9.86 -6.22 4.91
N ILE A 149 -9.93 -4.94 5.29
CA ILE A 149 -9.66 -3.82 4.41
C ILE A 149 -8.32 -3.20 4.81
N PHE A 150 -7.36 -3.21 3.90
CA PHE A 150 -6.12 -2.44 4.02
C PHE A 150 -6.27 -1.14 3.23
N ALA A 151 -6.31 0.00 3.92
CA ALA A 151 -6.32 1.30 3.28
C ALA A 151 -4.91 1.90 3.28
N ASP A 152 -4.27 1.89 2.11
CA ASP A 152 -2.92 2.42 1.85
C ASP A 152 -2.97 3.43 0.69
N MET A 153 -3.76 4.48 0.87
CA MET A 153 -4.04 5.48 -0.18
C MET A 153 -3.25 6.76 0.04
N TYR A 154 -2.02 6.77 -0.45
CA TYR A 154 -1.13 7.93 -0.43
C TYR A 154 -0.92 8.47 -1.85
N ASP A 155 -0.90 9.80 -1.96
CA ASP A 155 -0.38 10.49 -3.14
C ASP A 155 1.10 10.87 -2.93
N ALA A 156 1.66 11.64 -3.86
CA ALA A 156 3.07 12.05 -3.84
C ALA A 156 3.47 12.80 -2.55
N TYR A 157 2.53 13.44 -1.86
CA TYR A 157 2.79 14.38 -0.78
C TYR A 157 2.02 14.06 0.51
N HIS A 158 0.85 13.46 0.43
CA HIS A 158 -0.06 13.28 1.57
C HIS A 158 -0.86 11.98 1.49
N MET A 159 -1.33 11.55 2.66
CA MET A 159 -2.45 10.62 2.77
C MET A 159 -3.68 11.24 2.12
N SER A 160 -4.45 10.45 1.36
CA SER A 160 -5.76 10.90 0.85
C SER A 160 -6.62 11.39 2.03
N PRO A 161 -7.07 12.66 2.06
CA PRO A 161 -7.86 13.22 3.16
C PRO A 161 -9.16 12.44 3.40
N MET A 162 -9.63 11.72 2.38
CA MET A 162 -10.78 10.83 2.40
C MET A 162 -10.69 9.75 3.46
N GLN A 163 -9.51 9.21 3.71
CA GLN A 163 -9.33 8.12 4.68
C GLN A 163 -9.71 8.54 6.12
N GLY A 164 -9.60 9.84 6.44
CA GLY A 164 -10.03 10.39 7.73
C GLY A 164 -11.51 10.76 7.81
N GLN A 165 -12.26 10.62 6.72
CA GLN A 165 -13.67 11.01 6.69
C GLN A 165 -14.55 9.93 7.32
N LYS A 166 -15.45 10.36 8.20
CA LYS A 166 -16.41 9.46 8.88
C LYS A 166 -17.21 8.61 7.89
N GLN A 167 -17.64 9.20 6.78
CA GLN A 167 -18.43 8.51 5.77
C GLN A 167 -17.64 7.36 5.13
N PHE A 168 -16.37 7.59 4.76
CA PHE A 168 -15.51 6.54 4.21
C PHE A 168 -15.32 5.38 5.19
N VAL A 169 -15.06 5.67 6.47
CA VAL A 169 -14.93 4.65 7.52
C VAL A 169 -16.24 3.87 7.70
N GLN A 170 -17.40 4.52 7.59
CA GLN A 170 -18.71 3.85 7.65
C GLN A 170 -18.94 2.91 6.46
N GLU A 171 -18.53 3.29 5.24
CA GLU A 171 -18.63 2.40 4.08
C GLU A 171 -17.69 1.20 4.20
N CYS A 172 -16.47 1.42 4.70
CA CYS A 172 -15.55 0.32 5.01
C CYS A 172 -16.16 -0.63 6.05
N TRP A 173 -16.69 -0.08 7.15
CA TRP A 173 -17.34 -0.85 8.19
C TRP A 173 -18.50 -1.71 7.68
N ARG A 174 -19.37 -1.14 6.84
CA ARG A 174 -20.49 -1.88 6.22
C ARG A 174 -20.00 -3.04 5.36
N THR A 175 -18.89 -2.85 4.65
CA THR A 175 -18.30 -3.85 3.75
C THR A 175 -17.59 -4.97 4.52
N LEU A 176 -17.14 -4.71 5.75
CA LEU A 176 -16.48 -5.71 6.58
C LEU A 176 -17.43 -6.80 7.07
N SER A 177 -16.92 -8.03 7.12
CA SER A 177 -17.58 -9.15 7.77
C SER A 177 -17.72 -8.91 9.28
N LYS A 178 -18.55 -9.70 9.95
CA LYS A 178 -18.87 -9.50 11.39
C LYS A 178 -17.65 -9.48 12.32
N SER A 179 -16.52 -10.05 11.91
CA SER A 179 -15.27 -10.05 12.68
C SER A 179 -14.12 -9.47 11.85
N GLY A 180 -14.47 -8.64 10.88
CA GLY A 180 -13.54 -8.05 9.95
C GLY A 180 -12.80 -6.86 10.54
N TRP A 181 -11.63 -6.58 9.96
CA TRP A 181 -10.73 -5.53 10.43
C TRP A 181 -10.50 -4.48 9.36
N LEU A 182 -10.54 -3.22 9.79
CA LEU A 182 -10.07 -2.09 9.01
C LEU A 182 -8.67 -1.70 9.48
N VAL A 183 -7.69 -1.78 8.58
CA VAL A 183 -6.31 -1.38 8.82
C VAL A 183 -6.04 -0.11 8.02
N ILE A 184 -5.95 1.02 8.72
CA ILE A 184 -5.68 2.33 8.11
C ILE A 184 -4.37 2.89 8.67
N ILE A 185 -3.53 3.41 7.78
CA ILE A 185 -2.40 4.26 8.17
C ILE A 185 -2.86 5.71 8.14
N ILE A 186 -2.79 6.38 9.29
CA ILE A 186 -3.04 7.83 9.37
C ILE A 186 -1.70 8.54 9.54
N ALA A 187 -1.24 9.22 8.48
CA ALA A 187 -0.09 10.10 8.57
C ALA A 187 -0.53 11.46 9.14
N CYS A 188 -0.63 11.54 10.47
CA CYS A 188 -0.40 12.80 11.17
C CYS A 188 1.12 12.89 11.43
N LEU A 189 1.67 14.05 11.81
CA LEU A 189 3.10 14.26 12.15
C LEU A 189 3.70 13.31 13.23
N ILE A 190 2.93 12.32 13.67
CA ILE A 190 3.26 11.18 14.52
C ILE A 190 2.53 9.98 13.89
N GLN A 191 3.26 8.99 13.36
CA GLN A 191 2.69 7.74 12.83
C GLN A 191 1.78 7.10 13.90
N THR A 192 0.46 7.18 13.71
CA THR A 192 -0.50 6.54 14.62
C THR A 192 -1.37 5.58 13.82
N LEU A 193 -1.11 4.30 14.01
CA LEU A 193 -1.90 3.22 13.43
C LEU A 193 -3.18 3.03 14.26
N HIS A 194 -4.32 2.89 13.59
CA HIS A 194 -5.59 2.59 14.24
C HIS A 194 -6.10 1.24 13.75
N PHE A 195 -6.38 0.34 14.69
CA PHE A 195 -7.12 -0.89 14.43
C PHE A 195 -8.56 -0.70 14.92
N LEU A 196 -9.53 -0.91 14.03
CA LEU A 196 -10.95 -0.90 14.37
C LEU A 196 -11.51 -2.31 14.11
N ASN A 197 -12.25 -2.84 15.08
CA ASN A 197 -12.91 -4.14 15.02
C ASN A 197 -14.44 -3.96 15.00
N ALA A 198 -15.12 -4.78 14.19
CA ALA A 198 -16.57 -4.85 14.03
C ALA A 198 -17.34 -5.22 15.31
#